data_AF-A0A1X7G2J7-F1
#
_entry.id   AF-A0A1X7G2J7-F1
#
_cell.length_a   1.000
_cell.length_b   1.000
_cell.length_c   1.000
_cell.angle_alpha   90.00
_cell.angle_beta   90.00
_cell.angle_gamma   90.00
#
_symmetry.space_group_name_H-M   'P 1'
#
loop_
_entity.id
_entity.type
_entity.pdbx_description
1 polymer ?
#
loop_
_entity_poly.entity_id
_entity_poly.type
_entity_poly.pdbx_seq_one_letter_code
_entity_poly.pdbx_strand_id
1 'polypeptide(L)'
;MLTLAALLAVIPAGPQSVAVRELFREACLEGKLTLNADRGKIVPRNDIPDSLRWMTISNSTTSRFTLIRMKEPPSTYVFIRNYDPDKSGFARTDCSVASRVITFEDAAQQFYEGTPDARPEPSTYGGIEWWEIDVPKQGYAKQLYKAGYNFTVLRTNVYGAPSSKQ
;
A
#
# COMPACT_ATOMS: atom_id res chain seq x y z
N MET A 1 -4.16 -30.99 -0.28
CA MET A 1 -4.15 -29.54 -0.01
C MET A 1 -2.85 -28.98 -0.57
N LEU A 2 -2.89 -28.30 -1.72
CA LEU A 2 -1.72 -27.62 -2.29
C LEU A 2 -1.55 -26.29 -1.54
N THR A 3 -0.43 -26.13 -0.84
CA THR A 3 -0.06 -24.88 -0.18
C THR A 3 0.31 -23.84 -1.25
N LEU A 4 -0.12 -22.59 -1.06
CA LEU A 4 0.20 -21.43 -1.91
C LEU A 4 1.72 -21.20 -2.08
N ALA A 5 2.53 -21.84 -1.24
CA ALA A 5 3.98 -21.83 -1.27
C ALA A 5 4.61 -22.55 -2.49
N ALA A 6 3.90 -23.45 -3.16
CA ALA A 6 4.49 -24.34 -4.17
C ALA A 6 4.43 -23.83 -5.63
N LEU A 7 3.96 -22.59 -5.88
CA LEU A 7 3.78 -22.07 -7.24
C LEU A 7 4.35 -20.67 -7.49
N LEU A 8 5.34 -20.26 -6.70
CA LEU A 8 6.21 -19.15 -7.09
C LEU A 8 7.29 -19.67 -8.05
N ALA A 9 6.89 -20.07 -9.26
CA ALA A 9 7.84 -20.03 -10.37
C ALA A 9 8.31 -18.57 -10.48
N VAL A 10 9.62 -18.34 -10.41
CA VAL A 10 10.22 -16.99 -10.45
C VAL A 10 10.06 -16.43 -11.86
N ILE A 11 8.85 -16.05 -12.23
CA ILE A 11 8.60 -15.22 -13.40
C ILE A 11 9.10 -13.83 -13.01
N PRO A 12 10.07 -13.24 -13.73
CA PRO A 12 10.51 -11.89 -13.43
C PRO A 12 9.31 -10.95 -13.59
N ALA A 13 9.08 -10.13 -12.56
CA ALA A 13 8.00 -9.15 -12.56
C ALA A 13 8.10 -8.27 -13.81
N GLY A 14 6.96 -8.00 -14.46
CA GLY A 14 6.92 -7.06 -15.58
C GLY A 14 7.39 -5.66 -15.13
N PRO A 15 7.88 -4.81 -16.05
CA PRO A 15 8.45 -3.50 -15.70
C PRO A 15 7.46 -2.61 -14.93
N GLN A 16 6.16 -2.73 -15.23
CA GLN A 16 5.10 -2.02 -14.53
C GLN A 16 4.89 -2.53 -13.09
N SER A 17 4.88 -3.85 -12.87
CA SER A 17 4.85 -4.43 -11.52
C SER A 17 6.05 -4.00 -10.69
N VAL A 18 7.26 -3.99 -11.28
CA VAL A 18 8.47 -3.50 -10.61
C VAL A 18 8.32 -2.03 -10.21
N ALA A 19 7.83 -1.17 -11.12
CA ALA A 19 7.60 0.23 -10.81
C ALA A 19 6.60 0.44 -9.66
N VAL A 20 5.54 -0.38 -9.57
CA VAL A 20 4.58 -0.33 -8.44
C VAL A 20 5.22 -0.76 -7.13
N ARG A 21 6.08 -1.79 -7.16
CA ARG A 21 6.82 -2.27 -5.98
C ARG A 21 7.80 -1.22 -5.45
N GLU A 22 8.58 -0.62 -6.35
CA GLU A 22 9.48 0.50 -6.00
C GLU A 22 8.70 1.67 -5.41
N LEU A 23 7.56 2.03 -6.01
CA LEU A 23 6.69 3.08 -5.49
C LEU A 23 6.18 2.74 -4.07
N PHE A 24 5.80 1.49 -3.81
CA PHE A 24 5.39 1.06 -2.48
C PHE A 24 6.54 1.17 -1.47
N ARG A 25 7.75 0.72 -1.83
CA ARG A 25 8.93 0.87 -0.98
C ARG A 25 9.18 2.33 -0.64
N GLU A 26 9.25 3.19 -1.66
CA GLU A 26 9.54 4.60 -1.48
C GLU A 26 8.45 5.33 -0.68
N ALA A 27 7.18 5.13 -1.01
CA ALA A 27 6.09 5.87 -0.41
C ALA A 27 5.71 5.35 0.98
N CYS A 28 5.64 4.03 1.14
CA CYS A 28 5.06 3.41 2.32
C CYS A 28 6.08 2.89 3.32
N LEU A 29 7.22 2.36 2.85
CA LEU A 29 8.27 1.84 3.75
C LEU A 29 9.29 2.93 4.11
N GLU A 30 9.71 3.73 3.14
CA GLU A 30 10.75 4.76 3.34
C GLU A 30 10.17 6.14 3.65
N GLY A 31 8.91 6.40 3.29
CA GLY A 31 8.27 7.71 3.49
C GLY A 31 8.90 8.84 2.68
N LYS A 32 9.53 8.52 1.55
CA LYS A 32 10.31 9.44 0.71
C LYS A 32 9.56 9.97 -0.52
N LEU A 33 8.27 9.61 -0.68
CA LEU A 33 7.48 10.08 -1.81
C LEU A 33 7.35 11.62 -1.82
N THR A 34 8.12 12.24 -2.72
CA THR A 34 8.00 13.66 -3.08
C THR A 34 7.14 13.78 -4.34
N LEU A 35 6.11 14.62 -4.29
CA LEU A 35 5.18 14.82 -5.40
C LEU A 35 5.57 16.05 -6.22
N ASN A 36 5.53 15.91 -7.54
CA ASN A 36 5.60 17.00 -8.50
C ASN A 36 4.66 16.69 -9.68
N ALA A 37 4.48 17.65 -10.58
CA ALA A 37 3.55 17.55 -11.70
C ALA A 37 3.84 16.37 -12.65
N ASP A 38 5.10 15.97 -12.79
CA ASP A 38 5.50 14.84 -13.65
C ASP A 38 5.25 13.49 -13.02
N ARG A 39 5.13 13.44 -11.69
CA ARG A 39 5.03 12.20 -10.96
C ARG A 39 3.58 11.79 -10.67
N GLY A 40 2.74 12.75 -10.33
CA GLY A 40 1.36 12.49 -9.99
C GLY A 40 0.63 13.74 -9.51
N LYS A 41 -0.60 13.54 -9.06
CA LYS A 41 -1.42 14.62 -8.50
C LYS A 41 -2.27 14.14 -7.35
N ILE A 42 -2.51 15.03 -6.38
CA ILE A 42 -3.51 14.81 -5.34
C ILE A 42 -4.89 14.76 -6.00
N VAL A 43 -5.69 13.78 -5.62
CA VAL A 43 -7.05 13.57 -6.12
C VAL A 43 -8.03 14.21 -5.14
N PRO A 44 -8.84 15.18 -5.56
CA PRO A 44 -9.93 15.71 -4.75
C PRO A 44 -10.87 14.58 -4.31
N ARG A 45 -11.44 14.68 -3.10
CA ARG A 45 -12.29 13.62 -2.53
C ARG A 45 -13.44 13.17 -3.45
N ASN A 46 -14.02 14.10 -4.20
CA ASN A 46 -15.13 13.83 -5.12
C ASN A 46 -14.70 13.07 -6.38
N ASP A 47 -13.42 13.11 -6.73
CA ASP A 47 -12.84 12.48 -7.92
C ASP A 47 -12.23 11.10 -7.63
N ILE A 48 -12.33 10.64 -6.36
CA ILE A 48 -11.85 9.33 -5.95
C ILE A 48 -12.73 8.26 -6.59
N PRO A 49 -12.15 7.26 -7.29
CA PRO A 49 -12.90 6.12 -7.81
C PRO A 49 -13.69 5.42 -6.70
N ASP A 50 -14.97 5.10 -6.95
CA ASP A 50 -15.83 4.46 -5.94
C ASP A 50 -15.22 3.18 -5.37
N SER A 51 -14.51 2.41 -6.21
CA SER A 51 -13.81 1.18 -5.83
C SER A 51 -12.71 1.36 -4.78
N LEU A 52 -12.23 2.59 -4.61
CA LEU A 52 -11.19 2.96 -3.66
C LEU A 52 -11.69 3.94 -2.59
N ARG A 53 -12.90 4.50 -2.75
CA ARG A 53 -13.45 5.51 -1.84
C ARG A 53 -13.54 4.99 -0.40
N TRP A 54 -13.90 3.71 -0.25
CA TRP A 54 -13.98 3.07 1.07
C TRP A 54 -12.64 3.06 1.83
N MET A 55 -11.50 3.05 1.14
CA MET A 55 -10.17 3.11 1.77
C MET A 55 -9.87 4.47 2.41
N THR A 56 -10.64 5.51 2.06
CA THR A 56 -10.52 6.84 2.68
C THR A 56 -11.44 7.02 3.87
N ILE A 57 -12.30 6.05 4.16
CA ILE A 57 -13.23 6.10 5.29
C ILE A 57 -12.43 5.79 6.56
N SER A 58 -12.30 6.79 7.42
CA SER A 58 -11.72 6.67 8.75
C SER A 58 -12.76 7.09 9.78
N ASN A 59 -12.91 6.29 10.84
CA ASN A 59 -13.78 6.65 11.98
C ASN A 59 -13.25 7.82 12.81
N SER A 60 -12.01 8.27 12.55
CA SER A 60 -11.41 9.45 13.17
C SER A 60 -11.67 10.70 12.32
N THR A 61 -12.36 11.68 12.91
CA THR A 61 -12.65 13.01 12.33
C THR A 61 -11.39 13.84 12.02
N THR A 62 -10.26 13.49 12.62
CA THR A 62 -8.96 14.16 12.45
C THR A 62 -8.07 13.51 11.40
N SER A 63 -8.41 12.31 10.94
CA SER A 63 -7.57 11.57 10.00
C SER A 63 -7.89 11.95 8.55
N ARG A 64 -6.97 12.65 7.90
CA ARG A 64 -7.07 12.98 6.48
C ARG A 64 -6.23 12.00 5.68
N PHE A 65 -6.90 11.11 4.94
CA PHE A 65 -6.23 10.36 3.88
C PHE A 65 -6.09 11.26 2.66
N THR A 66 -4.86 11.41 2.19
CA THR A 66 -4.58 12.01 0.90
C THR A 66 -4.46 10.90 -0.13
N LEU A 67 -5.26 11.01 -1.19
CA LEU A 67 -5.15 10.16 -2.35
C LEU A 67 -4.29 10.84 -3.41
N ILE A 68 -3.28 10.13 -3.91
CA ILE A 68 -2.41 10.59 -4.97
C ILE A 68 -2.60 9.65 -6.17
N ARG A 69 -2.94 10.20 -7.33
CA ARG A 69 -2.94 9.45 -8.60
C ARG A 69 -1.58 9.62 -9.24
N MET A 70 -0.93 8.49 -9.54
CA MET A 70 0.36 8.49 -10.23
C MET A 70 0.17 8.68 -11.73
N LYS A 71 1.14 9.36 -12.36
CA LYS A 71 1.26 9.41 -13.83
C LYS A 71 1.87 8.10 -14.33
N GLU A 72 2.96 7.68 -13.69
CA GLU A 72 3.67 6.43 -13.90
C GLU A 72 3.96 5.77 -12.54
N PRO A 73 3.71 4.45 -12.37
CA PRO A 73 2.98 3.57 -13.29
C PRO A 73 1.49 3.98 -13.44
N PRO A 74 0.85 3.84 -14.61
CA PRO A 74 -0.52 4.27 -14.82
C PRO A 74 -1.49 3.40 -14.01
N SER A 75 -2.72 3.89 -13.85
CA SER A 75 -3.76 3.20 -13.07
C SER A 75 -3.32 2.82 -11.66
N THR A 76 -2.44 3.62 -11.06
CA THR A 76 -1.88 3.42 -9.73
C THR A 76 -2.18 4.62 -8.84
N TYR A 77 -2.56 4.33 -7.61
CA TYR A 77 -2.93 5.30 -6.60
C TYR A 77 -2.17 5.03 -5.30
N VAL A 78 -1.76 6.09 -4.61
CA VAL A 78 -1.15 6.01 -3.29
C VAL A 78 -2.07 6.68 -2.28
N PHE A 79 -2.43 5.95 -1.23
CA PHE A 79 -3.23 6.39 -0.10
C PHE A 79 -2.30 6.66 1.04
N ILE A 80 -2.38 7.86 1.58
CA ILE A 80 -1.50 8.20 2.68
C ILE A 80 -2.21 9.03 3.73
N ARG A 81 -2.23 8.53 4.96
CA ARG A 81 -2.69 9.31 6.11
C ARG A 81 -1.72 10.44 6.41
N ASN A 82 -2.25 11.65 6.58
CA ASN A 82 -1.52 12.86 6.94
C ASN A 82 -0.35 13.17 6.00
N TYR A 83 -0.55 13.05 4.68
CA TYR A 83 0.47 13.48 3.74
C TYR A 83 0.72 14.98 3.85
N ASP A 84 1.97 15.35 4.13
CA ASP A 84 2.51 16.69 4.00
C ASP A 84 3.55 16.67 2.86
N PRO A 85 3.34 17.40 1.74
CA PRO A 85 4.27 17.41 0.62
C PRO A 85 5.60 18.11 0.95
N ASP A 86 5.62 18.96 1.99
CA ASP A 86 6.78 19.77 2.37
C ASP A 86 7.64 19.08 3.44
N LYS A 87 7.20 17.93 3.96
CA LYS A 87 7.94 17.13 4.96
C LYS A 87 8.38 15.79 4.40
N SER A 88 9.68 15.54 4.45
CA SER A 88 10.28 14.22 4.17
C SER A 88 10.58 13.45 5.46
N GLY A 89 10.64 12.11 5.37
CA GLY A 89 11.28 11.29 6.41
C GLY A 89 10.37 10.69 7.50
N PHE A 90 9.05 10.58 7.29
CA PHE A 90 8.19 9.84 8.22
C PHE A 90 7.72 8.51 7.62
N ALA A 91 7.98 7.41 8.32
CA ALA A 91 7.26 6.16 8.12
C ALA A 91 5.79 6.44 8.41
N ARG A 92 4.97 6.40 7.37
CA ARG A 92 3.62 6.93 7.45
C ARG A 92 2.74 5.90 8.13
N THR A 93 2.06 6.33 9.18
CA THR A 93 1.27 5.45 10.05
C THR A 93 0.28 4.58 9.28
N ASP A 94 -0.19 5.04 8.12
CA ASP A 94 -1.05 4.26 7.24
C ASP A 94 -0.78 4.68 5.78
N CYS A 95 -0.19 3.78 5.01
CA CYS A 95 0.11 3.99 3.59
C CYS A 95 -0.29 2.77 2.77
N SER A 96 -0.94 3.01 1.63
CA SER A 96 -1.30 1.96 0.68
C SER A 96 -0.97 2.35 -0.76
N VAL A 97 -0.60 1.38 -1.58
CA VAL A 97 -0.55 1.51 -3.04
C VAL A 97 -1.61 0.58 -3.63
N ALA A 98 -2.53 1.13 -4.40
CA ALA A 98 -3.54 0.39 -5.15
C ALA A 98 -3.23 0.52 -6.64
N SER A 99 -3.04 -0.60 -7.35
CA SER A 99 -2.70 -0.59 -8.76
C SER A 99 -3.44 -1.66 -9.55
N ARG A 100 -3.80 -1.35 -10.80
CA ARG A 100 -4.31 -2.34 -11.77
C ARG A 100 -3.23 -3.00 -12.60
N VAL A 101 -1.98 -2.53 -12.50
CA VAL A 101 -0.87 -3.00 -13.35
C VAL A 101 0.11 -3.90 -12.61
N ILE A 102 0.00 -4.02 -11.29
CA ILE A 102 0.73 -5.03 -10.50
C ILE A 102 -0.09 -6.33 -10.44
N THR A 103 0.56 -7.45 -10.73
CA THR A 103 -0.05 -8.78 -10.51
C THR A 103 -0.17 -9.07 -9.02
N PHE A 104 -1.03 -10.02 -8.66
CA PHE A 104 -1.19 -10.38 -7.25
C PHE A 104 0.08 -11.10 -6.75
N GLU A 105 0.72 -11.88 -7.61
CA GLU A 105 1.96 -12.62 -7.35
C GLU A 105 3.14 -11.67 -7.10
N ASP A 106 3.31 -10.65 -7.94
CA ASP A 106 4.35 -9.63 -7.74
C ASP A 106 4.10 -8.80 -6.47
N ALA A 107 2.84 -8.50 -6.17
CA ALA A 107 2.47 -7.85 -4.92
C ALA A 107 2.76 -8.74 -3.71
N ALA A 108 2.50 -10.04 -3.80
CA ALA A 108 2.83 -11.02 -2.77
C ALA A 108 4.35 -11.05 -2.49
N GLN A 109 5.20 -10.99 -3.52
CA GLN A 109 6.65 -10.87 -3.32
C GLN A 109 7.02 -9.64 -2.47
N GLN A 110 6.42 -8.48 -2.75
CA GLN A 110 6.64 -7.25 -1.96
C GLN A 110 6.08 -7.35 -0.54
N PHE A 111 4.95 -8.02 -0.38
CA PHE A 111 4.30 -8.26 0.91
C PHE A 111 5.19 -9.07 1.85
N TYR A 112 5.85 -10.13 1.35
CA TYR A 112 6.80 -10.95 2.12
C TYR A 112 8.20 -10.32 2.29
N GLU A 113 8.56 -9.28 1.53
CA GLU A 113 9.90 -8.68 1.57
C GLU A 113 10.24 -8.15 2.98
N GLY A 114 11.36 -8.58 3.57
CA GLY A 114 11.75 -8.21 4.94
C GLY A 114 11.07 -9.04 6.04
N THR A 115 10.12 -9.90 5.69
CA THR A 115 9.43 -10.84 6.58
C THR A 115 9.19 -12.20 5.89
N PRO A 116 10.23 -12.85 5.34
CA PRO A 116 10.06 -14.05 4.53
C PRO A 116 9.47 -15.24 5.32
N ASP A 117 9.70 -15.30 6.63
CA ASP A 117 9.22 -16.37 7.50
C ASP A 117 7.86 -16.07 8.13
N ALA A 118 7.28 -14.90 7.86
CA ALA A 118 5.98 -14.55 8.41
C ALA A 118 4.88 -15.38 7.76
N ARG A 119 3.95 -15.88 8.57
CA ARG A 119 2.77 -16.59 8.10
C ARG A 119 1.64 -15.58 7.95
N PRO A 120 1.16 -15.27 6.74
CA PRO A 120 0.02 -14.39 6.60
C PRO A 120 -1.26 -15.02 7.11
N GLU A 121 -2.05 -14.22 7.79
CA GLU A 121 -3.37 -14.58 8.28
C GLU A 121 -4.42 -14.06 7.28
N PRO A 122 -5.27 -14.95 6.72
CA PRO A 122 -6.40 -14.51 5.93
C PRO A 122 -7.44 -13.88 6.84
N SER A 123 -8.02 -12.77 6.41
CA SER A 123 -9.11 -12.09 7.10
C SER A 123 -10.08 -11.48 6.11
N THR A 124 -11.26 -11.12 6.59
CA THR A 124 -12.33 -10.55 5.77
C THR A 124 -12.94 -9.37 6.48
N TYR A 125 -13.02 -8.24 5.78
CA TYR A 125 -13.67 -7.03 6.29
C TYR A 125 -14.46 -6.37 5.17
N GLY A 126 -15.73 -6.07 5.44
CA GLY A 126 -16.62 -5.46 4.44
C GLY A 126 -16.77 -6.29 3.15
N GLY A 127 -16.63 -7.62 3.25
CA GLY A 127 -16.70 -8.53 2.09
C GLY A 127 -15.43 -8.59 1.23
N ILE A 128 -14.34 -7.95 1.66
CA ILE A 128 -13.03 -8.02 1.00
C ILE A 128 -12.16 -9.03 1.74
N GLU A 129 -11.67 -10.04 1.04
CA GLU A 129 -10.64 -10.95 1.54
C GLU A 129 -9.27 -10.28 1.45
N TRP A 130 -8.54 -10.33 2.55
CA TRP A 130 -7.17 -9.85 2.61
C TRP A 130 -6.25 -10.80 3.38
N TRP A 131 -4.96 -10.66 3.13
CA TRP A 131 -3.90 -11.32 3.87
C TRP A 131 -3.14 -10.29 4.69
N GLU A 132 -2.90 -10.60 5.95
CA GLU A 132 -2.19 -9.72 6.87
C GLU A 132 -0.93 -10.42 7.41
N ILE A 133 0.18 -9.69 7.43
CA ILE A 133 1.37 -10.06 8.20
C ILE A 133 1.50 -9.02 9.30
N ASP A 134 1.22 -9.42 10.54
CA ASP A 134 1.46 -8.60 11.72
C ASP A 134 2.88 -8.81 12.24
N VAL A 135 3.63 -7.70 12.39
CA VAL A 135 5.03 -7.70 12.82
C VAL A 135 5.18 -6.76 14.03
N PRO A 136 4.53 -7.05 15.17
CA PRO A 136 4.45 -6.13 16.29
C PRO A 136 5.82 -5.75 16.85
N LYS A 137 6.80 -6.68 16.80
CA LYS A 137 8.19 -6.42 17.21
C LYS A 137 8.91 -5.40 16.31
N GLN A 138 8.53 -5.32 15.03
CA GLN A 138 9.07 -4.32 14.10
C GLN A 138 8.18 -3.07 14.03
N GLY A 139 7.06 -3.05 14.77
CA GLY A 139 6.18 -1.89 14.88
C GLY A 139 5.29 -1.66 13.66
N TYR A 140 5.01 -2.68 12.84
CA TYR A 140 4.08 -2.50 11.71
C TYR A 140 3.32 -3.80 11.35
N ALA A 141 2.25 -3.64 10.57
CA ALA A 141 1.59 -4.70 9.84
C ALA A 141 1.54 -4.39 8.35
N LYS A 142 1.58 -5.43 7.52
CA LYS A 142 1.33 -5.34 6.09
C LYS A 142 0.03 -6.02 5.74
N GLN A 143 -0.65 -5.50 4.73
CA GLN A 143 -1.85 -6.12 4.17
C GLN A 143 -1.76 -6.20 2.65
N LEU A 144 -2.27 -7.29 2.08
CA LEU A 144 -2.41 -7.52 0.64
C LEU A 144 -3.85 -7.94 0.35
N TYR A 145 -4.48 -7.34 -0.66
CA TYR A 145 -5.83 -7.73 -1.09
C TYR A 145 -6.18 -7.27 -2.49
N LYS A 146 -7.30 -7.77 -2.99
CA LYS A 146 -7.94 -7.26 -4.21
C LYS A 146 -9.12 -6.37 -3.85
N ALA A 147 -9.13 -5.15 -4.36
CA ALA A 147 -10.29 -4.26 -4.34
C ALA A 147 -11.05 -4.34 -5.68
N GLY A 148 -12.27 -3.80 -5.70
CA GLY A 148 -13.12 -3.82 -6.90
C GLY A 148 -12.44 -3.23 -8.14
N TYR A 149 -12.87 -3.64 -9.33
CA TYR A 149 -12.27 -3.24 -10.62
C TYR A 149 -10.77 -3.59 -10.75
N ASN A 150 -10.38 -4.78 -10.29
CA ASN A 150 -9.06 -5.38 -10.47
C ASN A 150 -7.89 -4.56 -9.87
N PHE A 151 -8.14 -3.83 -8.78
CA PHE A 151 -7.05 -3.21 -8.05
C PHE A 151 -6.41 -4.24 -7.12
N THR A 152 -5.11 -4.45 -7.25
CA THR A 152 -4.29 -5.09 -6.23
C THR A 152 -3.79 -4.01 -5.28
N VAL A 153 -3.98 -4.22 -3.97
CA VAL A 153 -3.62 -3.24 -2.93
C VAL A 153 -2.57 -3.82 -2.00
N LEU A 154 -1.47 -3.08 -1.85
CA LEU A 154 -0.46 -3.29 -0.81
C LEU A 154 -0.58 -2.17 0.22
N ARG A 155 -0.64 -2.53 1.50
CA ARG A 155 -0.74 -1.57 2.60
C ARG A 155 0.28 -1.87 3.67
N THR A 156 0.79 -0.82 4.29
CA THR A 156 1.54 -0.89 5.55
C THR A 156 0.88 0.02 6.57
N ASN A 157 0.82 -0.44 7.82
CA ASN A 157 0.31 0.30 8.96
C ASN A 157 1.35 0.24 10.07
N VAL A 158 1.85 1.38 10.53
CA VAL A 158 2.90 1.46 11.55
C VAL A 158 2.27 1.73 12.91
N TYR A 159 2.55 0.86 13.88
CA TYR A 159 2.07 0.96 15.26
C TYR A 159 2.82 2.06 16.01
N GLY A 160 2.09 3.12 16.35
CA GLY A 160 2.66 4.27 17.06
C GLY A 160 3.61 5.06 16.15
N ALA A 161 3.24 6.29 15.81
CA ALA A 161 4.25 7.22 15.32
C ALA A 161 5.36 7.31 16.39
N PRO A 162 6.67 7.30 16.04
CA PRO A 162 7.68 7.68 17.01
C PRO A 162 7.26 9.04 17.55
N SER A 163 7.04 9.13 18.87
CA SER A 163 6.69 10.41 19.48
C SER A 163 7.80 11.39 19.12
N SER A 164 7.48 12.51 18.49
CA SER A 164 8.41 13.56 18.10
C SER A 164 8.95 14.34 19.32
N LYS A 165 9.37 13.62 20.36
CA LYS A 165 10.12 14.15 21.50
C LYS A 165 11.56 13.66 21.36
N GLN A 166 12.33 14.39 20.58
CA GLN A 166 13.76 14.61 20.82
C GLN A 166 13.99 16.12 20.78
#